data_AF-A0A3G1A6N1-F1
#
_entry.id   AF-A0A3G1A6N1-F1
#
_cell.length_a   1.000
_cell.length_b   1.000
_cell.length_c   1.000
_cell.angle_alpha   90.00
_cell.angle_beta   90.00
_cell.angle_gamma   90.00
#
_symmetry.space_group_name_H-M   'P 1'
#
loop_
_entity.id
_entity.type
_entity.pdbx_description
1 polymer ?
#
loop_
_entity_poly.entity_id
_entity_poly.type
_entity_poly.pdbx_seq_one_letter_code
_entity_poly.pdbx_strand_id
1 'polypeptide(L)' 'MALLREYLEKVAKEIALEAVEASRHANRKTVTDEDVKFAISRLQRTYMLQSL' A
#
# COMPACT_ATOMS: atom_id res chain seq x y z
N MET A 1 -20.16 -13.30 -3.61
CA MET A 1 -19.34 -12.45 -4.49
C MET A 1 -18.87 -11.13 -3.85
N ALA A 2 -19.29 -10.77 -2.63
CA ALA A 2 -18.88 -9.53 -1.97
C ALA A 2 -17.46 -9.55 -1.35
N LEU A 3 -17.06 -10.70 -0.77
CA LEU A 3 -15.83 -10.79 0.02
C LEU A 3 -14.54 -10.49 -0.77
N LEU A 4 -14.41 -11.02 -1.99
CA LEU A 4 -13.22 -10.76 -2.82
C LEU A 4 -13.11 -9.28 -3.17
N ARG A 5 -14.24 -8.64 -3.54
CA ARG A 5 -14.27 -7.21 -3.87
C ARG A 5 -13.86 -6.36 -2.67
N GLU A 6 -14.45 -6.63 -1.52
CA GLU A 6 -14.14 -5.93 -0.27
C GLU A 6 -12.67 -6.08 0.14
N TYR A 7 -12.12 -7.29 -0.04
CA TYR A 7 -10.70 -7.53 0.22
C TYR A 7 -9.80 -6.74 -0.73
N LEU A 8 -10.09 -6.75 -2.04
CA LEU A 8 -9.32 -5.99 -3.02
C LEU A 8 -9.42 -4.47 -2.78
N GLU A 9 -10.60 -3.96 -2.46
CA GLU A 9 -10.81 -2.54 -2.11
C GLU A 9 -9.99 -2.16 -0.87
N LYS A 10 -9.99 -3.00 0.17
CA LYS A 10 -9.19 -2.80 1.38
C LYS A 10 -7.70 -2.73 1.06
N VAL A 11 -7.18 -3.73 0.36
CA VAL A 11 -5.74 -3.81 0.02
C VAL A 11 -5.33 -2.63 -0.86
N ALA A 12 -6.14 -2.27 -1.87
CA ALA A 12 -5.87 -1.13 -2.73
C ALA A 12 -5.82 0.19 -1.95
N LYS A 13 -6.73 0.37 -0.98
CA LYS A 13 -6.75 1.56 -0.12
C LYS A 13 -5.51 1.68 0.75
N GLU A 14 -5.06 0.56 1.34
CA GLU A 14 -3.85 0.53 2.15
C GLU A 14 -2.60 0.85 1.32
N ILE A 15 -2.47 0.27 0.13
CA ILE A 15 -1.37 0.59 -0.81
C ILE A 15 -1.40 2.06 -1.20
N ALA A 16 -2.56 2.61 -1.52
CA ALA A 16 -2.71 4.00 -1.95
C ALA A 16 -2.31 4.99 -0.84
N LEU A 17 -2.73 4.76 0.40
CA LEU A 17 -2.37 5.61 1.54
C LEU A 17 -0.86 5.63 1.76
N GLU A 18 -0.24 4.44 1.80
CA GLU A 18 1.20 4.30 2.01
C GLU A 18 2.01 4.90 0.86
N ALA A 19 1.58 4.74 -0.40
CA ALA A 19 2.24 5.34 -1.55
C ALA A 19 2.17 6.88 -1.54
N VAL A 20 1.04 7.45 -1.08
CA VAL A 20 0.91 8.91 -0.91
C VAL A 20 1.83 9.40 0.21
N GLU A 21 1.96 8.67 1.32
CA GLU A 21 2.90 9.01 2.38
C GLU A 21 4.35 8.95 1.91
N ALA A 22 4.72 7.90 1.17
CA ALA A 22 6.05 7.75 0.58
C ALA A 22 6.37 8.90 -0.40
N SER A 23 5.43 9.28 -1.27
CA SER A 23 5.64 10.38 -2.21
C SER A 23 5.84 11.70 -1.47
N ARG A 24 5.07 11.94 -0.40
CA ARG A 24 5.19 13.14 0.45
C ARG A 24 6.53 13.16 1.20
N HIS A 25 6.97 12.02 1.71
CA HIS A 25 8.29 11.89 2.35
C HIS A 25 9.43 12.21 1.39
N ALA A 26 9.28 11.85 0.11
CA ALA A 26 10.19 12.21 -0.96
C ALA A 26 10.02 13.65 -1.50
N ASN A 27 9.25 14.51 -0.82
CA ASN A 27 8.92 15.89 -1.23
C ASN A 27 8.25 16.00 -2.62
N ARG A 28 7.55 14.95 -3.05
CA ARG A 28 6.79 14.93 -4.31
C ARG A 28 5.29 15.04 -4.05
N LYS A 29 4.59 15.74 -4.95
CA LYS A 29 3.12 15.85 -4.97
C LYS A 29 2.45 14.78 -5.83
N THR A 30 3.22 14.13 -6.69
CA THR A 30 2.75 13.09 -7.61
C THR A 30 3.32 11.75 -7.14
N VAL A 31 2.43 10.78 -6.96
CA VAL A 31 2.78 9.39 -6.68
C VAL A 31 3.41 8.77 -7.93
N THR A 32 4.49 8.03 -7.73
CA THR A 32 5.25 7.32 -8.77
C THR A 32 5.16 5.82 -8.55
N ASP A 33 5.63 5.04 -9.51
CA ASP A 33 5.70 3.58 -9.40
C ASP A 33 6.64 3.11 -8.27
N GLU A 34 7.68 3.87 -7.96
CA GLU A 34 8.58 3.61 -6.82
C GLU A 34 7.84 3.66 -5.48
N ASP A 35 6.96 4.65 -5.29
CA ASP A 35 6.16 4.77 -4.06
C ASP A 35 5.20 3.58 -3.89
N VAL A 36 4.58 3.15 -5.00
CA VAL A 36 3.68 2.01 -5.02
C VAL A 36 4.43 0.71 -4.73
N LYS A 37 5.60 0.51 -5.34
CA LYS A 37 6.48 -0.65 -5.08
C LYS A 37 6.93 -0.67 -3.60
N PHE A 38 7.30 0.48 -3.06
CA PHE A 38 7.64 0.62 -1.65
C PHE A 38 6.47 0.25 -0.74
N ALA A 39 5.28 0.80 -1.00
CA ALA A 39 4.07 0.54 -0.24
C ALA A 39 3.73 -0.96 -0.21
N ILE A 40 3.73 -1.62 -1.38
CA ILE A 40 3.51 -3.07 -1.48
C ILE A 40 4.53 -3.85 -0.64
N SER A 41 5.82 -3.53 -0.80
CA SER A 41 6.90 -4.21 -0.07
C SER A 41 6.77 -4.05 1.45
N ARG A 42 6.35 -2.86 1.92
CA ARG A 42 6.13 -2.59 3.34
C ARG A 42 4.92 -3.33 3.89
N LEU A 43 3.79 -3.31 3.18
CA LEU A 43 2.57 -4.02 3.60
C LEU A 43 2.78 -5.53 3.65
N GLN A 44 3.48 -6.10 2.66
CA GLN A 44 3.85 -7.52 2.67
C GLN A 44 4.66 -7.90 3.92
N ARG A 45 5.65 -7.08 4.31
CA ARG A 45 6.41 -7.31 5.56
C ARG A 45 5.51 -7.24 6.77
N THR A 46 4.63 -6.24 6.86
CA THR A 46 3.70 -6.09 7.98
C THR A 46 2.77 -7.30 8.13
N TYR A 47 2.18 -7.78 7.03
CA TYR A 47 1.30 -8.95 7.07
C TYR A 47 2.04 -10.25 7.40
N MET A 48 3.27 -10.41 6.91
CA MET A 48 4.12 -11.55 7.27
C MET A 48 4.40 -11.57 8.77
N LEU A 49 4.71 -10.43 9.37
CA LEU A 49 4.93 -10.30 10.81
C LEU A 49 3.66 -10.56 11.65
N GLN A 50 2.48 -10.26 11.11
CA GLN A 50 1.21 -10.54 11.79
C GLN A 50 0.81 -12.03 11.75
N SER A 51 1.46 -12.83 10.90
CA SER A 51 1.18 -14.26 10.75
C SER A 51 2.13 -15.17 11.54
N LEU A 52 3.08 -14.60 12.29
CA LEU A 52 4.01 -15.27 13.20
C LEU A 52 3.54 -15.12 14.65
#